data_AF-A0A3D3UQ49-F1
#
_entry.id   AF-A0A3D3UQ49-F1
#
_cell.length_a   1.000
_cell.length_b   1.000
_cell.length_c   1.000
_cell.angle_alpha   90.00
_cell.angle_beta   90.00
_cell.angle_gamma   90.00
#
_symmetry.space_group_name_H-M   'P 1'
#
loop_
_entity.id
_entity.type
_entity.pdbx_description
1 polymer ?
#
loop_
_entity_poly.entity_id
_entity_poly.type
_entity_poly.pdbx_seq_one_letter_code
_entity_poly.pdbx_strand_id
1 'polypeptide(L)'
;MVDTAERIEPQKMVRENPHCHDMKIAVIGAGPAGLSCAYFLRRMGYPVTVFEKQQRPGGMMAFAIPEYRLPRKILQEEIDWL
;
A
#
# COMPACT_ATOMS: atom_id res chain seq x y z
N MET A 1 3.40 23.08 -15.04
CA MET A 1 3.47 21.77 -15.70
C MET A 1 4.69 21.06 -15.16
N VAL A 2 4.56 20.44 -13.98
CA VAL A 2 5.68 19.72 -13.35
C VAL A 2 5.53 18.26 -13.76
N ASP A 3 6.52 17.76 -14.49
CA ASP A 3 6.58 16.40 -15.02
C ASP A 3 6.25 15.35 -13.96
N THR A 4 5.17 14.60 -14.19
CA THR A 4 4.68 13.51 -13.33
C THR A 4 5.47 12.21 -13.57
N ALA A 5 6.70 12.29 -14.05
CA ALA A 5 7.38 11.16 -14.70
C ALA A 5 8.79 10.84 -14.18
N GLU A 6 9.22 11.37 -13.03
CA GLU A 6 10.28 10.71 -12.26
C GLU A 6 9.66 9.61 -11.41
N ARG A 7 9.25 8.52 -12.08
CA ARG A 7 8.84 7.29 -11.43
C ARG A 7 10.06 6.76 -10.70
N ILE A 8 10.09 6.94 -9.38
CA ILE A 8 11.17 6.43 -8.53
C ILE A 8 11.16 4.91 -8.70
N GLU A 9 12.15 4.38 -9.42
CA GLU A 9 12.39 2.94 -9.52
C GLU A 9 12.38 2.35 -8.11
N PRO A 10 11.64 1.26 -7.85
CA PRO A 10 11.60 0.67 -6.52
C PRO A 10 13.00 0.18 -6.19
N GLN A 11 13.80 1.02 -5.51
CA GLN A 11 15.06 0.61 -4.93
C GLN A 11 14.77 -0.64 -4.11
N LYS A 12 15.64 -1.64 -4.22
CA LYS A 12 15.57 -2.89 -3.46
C LYS A 12 15.58 -2.54 -1.97
N MET A 13 14.40 -2.31 -1.41
CA MET A 13 14.19 -1.68 -0.10
C MET A 13 13.54 -2.67 0.86
N VAL A 14 13.86 -3.95 0.68
CA VAL A 14 13.63 -4.96 1.70
C VAL A 14 14.91 -5.04 2.49
N ARG A 15 14.89 -4.57 3.74
CA ARG A 15 15.96 -4.92 4.67
C ARG A 15 15.85 -6.41 4.92
N GLU A 16 16.86 -7.17 4.52
CA GLU A 16 16.95 -8.59 4.86
C GLU A 16 17.02 -8.70 6.39
N ASN A 17 15.97 -9.26 6.99
CA ASN A 17 15.94 -9.57 8.40
C ASN A 17 15.82 -11.10 8.52
N PRO A 18 16.87 -11.82 8.93
CA PRO A 18 16.85 -13.29 8.95
C PRO A 18 15.78 -13.87 9.87
N HIS A 19 15.20 -13.07 10.77
CA HIS A 19 14.15 -13.49 11.71
C HIS A 19 12.73 -13.18 11.25
N CYS A 20 12.53 -12.39 10.18
CA CYS A 20 11.19 -11.93 9.79
C CYS A 20 10.41 -12.91 8.92
N HIS A 21 11.09 -13.81 8.21
CA HIS A 21 10.47 -14.70 7.22
C HIS A 21 9.49 -15.72 7.82
N ASP A 22 9.69 -16.11 9.08
CA ASP A 22 8.84 -17.10 9.76
C ASP A 22 7.59 -16.47 10.42
N MET A 23 7.58 -15.14 10.58
CA MET A 23 6.51 -14.43 11.26
C MET A 23 5.46 -13.94 10.26
N LYS A 24 4.33 -14.65 10.19
CA LYS A 24 3.19 -14.27 9.35
C LYS A 24 2.39 -13.15 10.01
N ILE A 25 2.24 -12.02 9.31
CA ILE A 25 1.48 -10.88 9.79
C ILE A 25 0.21 -10.70 8.96
N ALA A 26 -0.92 -10.54 9.64
CA ALA A 26 -2.19 -10.20 9.01
C ALA A 26 -2.57 -8.76 9.35
N VAL A 27 -2.90 -7.96 8.34
CA VAL A 27 -3.43 -6.60 8.49
C VAL A 27 -4.90 -6.61 8.08
N ILE A 28 -5.78 -6.15 8.95
CA ILE A 28 -7.22 -6.09 8.69
C ILE A 28 -7.61 -4.67 8.28
N GLY A 29 -8.16 -4.53 7.07
CA GLY A 29 -8.53 -3.29 6.42
C GLY A 29 -7.46 -2.77 5.47
N ALA A 30 -7.81 -2.58 4.20
CA ALA A 30 -6.99 -1.96 3.16
C ALA A 30 -7.27 -0.45 3.07
N GLY A 31 -7.45 0.21 4.20
CA GLY A 31 -7.51 1.67 4.28
C GLY A 31 -6.12 2.32 4.29
N PRO A 32 -6.03 3.66 4.41
CA PRO A 32 -4.74 4.36 4.45
C PRO A 32 -3.81 3.82 5.54
N ALA A 33 -4.34 3.60 6.74
CA ALA A 33 -3.56 3.09 7.87
C ALA A 33 -3.06 1.65 7.65
N GLY A 34 -3.92 0.75 7.15
CA GLY A 34 -3.58 -0.64 6.92
C GLY A 34 -2.55 -0.81 5.79
N LEU A 35 -2.75 -0.11 4.68
CA LEU A 35 -1.79 -0.10 3.56
C LEU A 35 -0.44 0.48 3.98
N SER A 36 -0.43 1.55 4.78
CA SER A 36 0.82 2.13 5.30
C SER A 36 1.55 1.16 6.23
N CYS A 37 0.82 0.49 7.13
CA CYS A 37 1.37 -0.54 8.01
C CYS A 37 1.99 -1.70 7.20
N ALA A 38 1.23 -2.23 6.24
CA ALA A 38 1.68 -3.32 5.38
C ALA A 38 2.94 -2.94 4.60
N TYR A 39 2.99 -1.72 4.04
CA TYR A 39 4.14 -1.20 3.32
C TYR A 39 5.41 -1.19 4.18
N PHE A 40 5.36 -0.62 5.39
CA PHE A 40 6.54 -0.55 6.25
C PHE A 40 6.98 -1.93 6.74
N LEU A 41 6.04 -2.81 7.09
CA LEU A 41 6.35 -4.18 7.48
C LEU A 41 7.00 -4.96 6.32
N ARG A 42 6.50 -4.77 5.09
CA ARG A 42 7.07 -5.39 3.90
C ARG A 42 8.49 -4.91 3.60
N ARG A 43 8.75 -3.61 3.80
CA ARG A 43 10.10 -3.02 3.73
C ARG A 43 11.06 -3.55 4.79
N MET A 44 10.53 -3.94 5.95
CA MET A 44 11.31 -4.59 7.02
C MET A 44 11.52 -6.09 6.78
N GLY A 45 10.97 -6.66 5.71
CA GLY A 45 11.14 -8.06 5.32
C GLY A 45 10.04 -9.01 5.76
N TYR A 46 9.03 -8.54 6.49
CA TYR A 46 7.96 -9.42 6.98
C TYR A 46 7.02 -9.86 5.84
N PRO A 47 6.58 -11.13 5.82
CA PRO A 47 5.47 -11.57 4.98
C PRO A 47 4.15 -11.07 5.57
N VAL A 48 3.48 -10.17 4.85
CA VAL A 48 2.24 -9.52 5.28
C VAL A 48 1.11 -9.88 4.33
N THR A 49 -0.05 -10.23 4.89
CA THR A 49 -1.31 -10.39 4.14
C THR A 49 -2.30 -9.35 4.61
N VAL A 50 -2.85 -8.56 3.67
CA VAL A 50 -3.90 -7.58 3.95
C VAL A 50 -5.26 -8.19 3.61
N PHE A 51 -6.20 -8.09 4.54
CA PHE A 51 -7.58 -8.55 4.35
C PHE A 51 -8.52 -7.35 4.31
N GLU A 52 -9.36 -7.26 3.28
CA GLU A 52 -10.34 -6.19 3.12
C GLU A 52 -11.74 -6.81 2.95
N LYS A 53 -12.74 -6.19 3.57
CA LYS A 53 -14.14 -6.60 3.45
C LYS A 53 -14.77 -6.08 2.16
N GLN A 54 -14.38 -4.89 1.72
CA GLN A 54 -14.91 -4.24 0.53
C GLN A 54 -14.38 -4.85 -0.76
N GLN A 55 -15.08 -4.61 -1.87
CA GLN A 55 -14.69 -5.13 -3.19
C GLN A 55 -13.36 -4.57 -3.71
N ARG A 56 -12.94 -3.40 -3.20
CA ARG A 56 -11.74 -2.71 -3.66
C ARG A 56 -11.00 -2.06 -2.49
N PRO A 57 -9.66 -2.09 -2.50
CA PRO A 57 -8.82 -1.45 -1.49
C PRO A 57 -8.93 0.08 -1.53
N GLY A 58 -8.42 0.73 -0.48
CA GLY A 58 -8.36 2.19 -0.34
C GLY A 58 -9.28 2.76 0.74
N GLY A 59 -10.18 1.97 1.34
CA GLY A 59 -11.03 2.39 2.46
C GLY A 59 -11.75 3.73 2.22
N MET A 60 -11.74 4.64 3.20
CA MET A 60 -12.39 5.95 3.05
C MET A 60 -11.84 6.79 1.88
N MET A 61 -10.58 6.61 1.47
CA MET A 61 -10.02 7.31 0.32
C MET A 61 -10.75 6.90 -0.96
N ALA A 62 -11.07 5.61 -1.10
CA ALA A 62 -11.76 5.04 -2.25
C ALA A 62 -13.29 5.24 -2.22
N PHE A 63 -13.90 5.34 -1.04
CA PHE A 63 -15.36 5.34 -0.88
C PHE A 63 -15.98 6.67 -0.42
N ALA A 64 -15.27 7.49 0.36
CA ALA A 64 -15.83 8.71 0.96
C ALA A 64 -15.34 10.00 0.29
N ILE A 65 -14.09 10.04 -0.18
CA ILE A 65 -13.53 11.24 -0.82
C ILE A 65 -14.06 11.34 -2.26
N PRO A 66 -14.66 12.47 -2.68
CA PRO A 66 -15.10 12.67 -4.05
C PRO A 66 -13.94 12.65 -5.06
N GLU A 67 -14.22 12.19 -6.29
CA GLU A 67 -13.19 12.01 -7.32
C GLU A 67 -12.48 13.31 -7.75
N TYR A 68 -13.19 14.44 -7.74
CA TYR A 68 -12.57 15.74 -8.04
C TYR A 68 -11.52 16.17 -6.99
N ARG A 69 -11.56 15.61 -5.77
CA ARG A 69 -10.53 15.83 -4.74
C ARG A 69 -9.44 14.78 -4.76
N LEU A 70 -9.80 13.54 -5.10
CA LEU A 70 -8.87 12.42 -5.18
C LEU A 70 -9.22 11.55 -6.40
N PRO A 71 -8.54 11.77 -7.53
CA PRO A 71 -8.78 11.01 -8.75
C PRO A 71 -8.65 9.51 -8.51
N ARG A 72 -9.66 8.74 -8.91
CA ARG A 72 -9.69 7.28 -8.66
C ARG A 72 -8.55 6.55 -9.34
N LYS A 73 -8.16 7.02 -10.52
CA LYS A 73 -7.05 6.47 -11.30
C LYS A 73 -5.73 6.52 -10.52
N ILE A 74 -5.37 7.69 -10.00
CA ILE A 74 -4.12 7.88 -9.25
C ILE A 74 -4.15 7.03 -7.97
N LEU A 75 -5.27 7.04 -7.25
CA LEU A 75 -5.42 6.21 -6.05
C LEU A 75 -5.22 4.72 -6.35
N GLN A 76 -5.77 4.23 -7.47
CA GLN A 76 -5.61 2.82 -7.86
C GLN A 76 -4.16 2.52 -8.27
N GLU A 77 -3.51 3.41 -9.03
CA GLU A 77 -2.11 3.28 -9.43
C GLU A 77 -1.16 3.18 -8.21
N GLU A 78 -1.40 3.98 -7.16
CA GLU A 78 -0.63 3.93 -5.91
C GLU A 78 -0.89 2.64 -5.13
N ILE A 79 -2.12 2.13 -5.14
CA ILE A 79 -2.45 0.87 -4.45
C ILE A 79 -1.85 -0.33 -5.20
N ASP A 80 -1.89 -0.34 -6.53
CA ASP A 80 -1.34 -1.42 -7.36
C ASP A 80 0.19 -1.46 -7.30
N TRP A 81 0.84 -0.35 -6.92
CA TRP A 81 2.27 -0.28 -6.71
C TRP A 81 2.73 -0.94 -5.40
N LEU A 82 1.87 -1.03 -4.39
CA LEU A 82 2.16 -1.59 -3.05
C LEU A 82 2.19 -3.12 -3.02
#